data_AF-A0A838QXI5-F1
#
_entry.id   AF-A0A838QXI5-F1
#
_cell.length_a   1.000
_cell.length_b   1.000
_cell.length_c   1.000
_cell.angle_alpha   90.00
_cell.angle_beta   90.00
_cell.angle_gamma   90.00
#
_symmetry.space_group_name_H-M   'P 1'
#
loop_
_entity.id
_entity.type
_entity.pdbx_description
1 polymer ?
#
loop_
_entity_poly.entity_id
_entity_poly.type
_entity_poly.pdbx_seq_one_letter_code
_entity_poly.pdbx_strand_id
1 'polypeptide(L)'
;LYERQKELLLKSPVLWTDDTPVTLLADGLKGCRQGRFWTYIGEEHPYSVYDFTESRARDGPAKFLAGFQGYLHADAYGGYDHIYLGSNDAIREVACWAHARRKFFEAIRSSPRDAHQILEWIRQLYDVEDRARETSDDARRTLRAVACLSRLSALISAPSRVTLAIAVATMNRPLASPS
;
A
#
# COMPACT_ATOMS: atom_id res chain seq x y z
N LEU A 1 4.34 -26.40 5.47
CA LEU A 1 4.32 -25.21 6.35
C LEU A 1 3.89 -23.96 5.59
N TYR A 2 4.62 -23.55 4.54
CA TYR A 2 4.28 -22.41 3.67
C TYR A 2 2.81 -22.38 3.21
N GLU A 3 2.30 -23.47 2.59
CA GLU A 3 0.92 -23.50 2.08
C GLU A 3 -0.13 -23.23 3.17
N ARG A 4 0.10 -23.78 4.38
CA ARG A 4 -0.81 -23.57 5.50
C ARG A 4 -0.74 -22.13 6.02
N GLN A 5 0.45 -21.54 6.06
CA GLN A 5 0.63 -20.13 6.43
C GLN A 5 -0.09 -19.23 5.43
N LYS A 6 0.08 -19.47 4.13
CA LYS A 6 -0.62 -18.76 3.05
C LYS A 6 -2.13 -18.87 3.16
N GLU A 7 -2.66 -20.08 3.32
CA GLU A 7 -4.11 -20.32 3.43
C GLU A 7 -4.72 -19.55 4.61
N LEU A 8 -4.05 -19.55 5.76
CA LEU A 8 -4.51 -18.82 6.94
C LEU A 8 -4.37 -17.31 6.74
N LEU A 9 -3.25 -16.85 6.15
CA LEU A 9 -2.99 -15.44 5.87
C LEU A 9 -4.07 -14.83 4.97
N LEU A 10 -4.51 -15.55 3.93
CA LEU A 10 -5.56 -15.11 3.02
C LEU A 10 -6.95 -15.00 3.67
N LYS A 11 -7.13 -15.47 4.91
CA LYS A 11 -8.37 -15.30 5.70
C LYS A 11 -8.33 -14.05 6.59
N SER A 12 -7.21 -13.34 6.66
CA SER A 12 -7.11 -12.07 7.40
C SER A 12 -8.03 -11.01 6.79
N PRO A 13 -8.67 -10.15 7.60
CA PRO A 13 -9.47 -9.04 7.08
C PRO A 13 -8.62 -7.94 6.42
N VAL A 14 -7.35 -7.82 6.85
CA VAL A 14 -6.38 -6.86 6.33
C VAL A 14 -5.08 -7.58 5.99
N LEU A 15 -4.58 -7.32 4.79
CA LEU A 15 -3.29 -7.79 4.30
C LEU A 15 -2.40 -6.62 3.91
N TRP A 16 -1.13 -6.69 4.29
CA TRP A 16 -0.08 -5.81 3.76
C TRP A 16 0.77 -6.58 2.77
N THR A 17 1.15 -5.92 1.68
CA THR A 17 2.03 -6.48 0.65
C THR A 17 3.08 -5.47 0.18
N ASP A 18 4.31 -5.93 -0.02
CA ASP A 18 5.40 -5.15 -0.61
C ASP A 18 6.35 -6.04 -1.40
N ASP A 19 7.09 -5.46 -2.35
CA ASP A 19 8.03 -6.16 -3.22
C ASP A 19 9.48 -5.70 -3.00
N THR A 20 10.40 -6.64 -2.79
CA THR A 20 11.83 -6.38 -2.65
C THR A 20 12.59 -6.98 -3.84
N PRO A 21 13.37 -6.19 -4.60
CA PRO A 21 14.21 -6.70 -5.67
C PRO A 21 15.34 -7.56 -5.13
N VAL A 22 15.61 -8.68 -5.82
CA VAL A 22 16.78 -9.53 -5.55
C VAL A 22 17.54 -9.85 -6.83
N THR A 23 18.86 -9.89 -6.71
CA THR A 23 19.75 -10.28 -7.81
C THR A 23 19.88 -11.79 -7.82
N LEU A 24 19.47 -12.40 -8.93
CA LEU A 24 19.58 -13.83 -9.17
C LEU A 24 20.76 -14.10 -10.09
N LEU A 25 21.58 -15.07 -9.72
CA LEU A 25 22.59 -15.62 -10.63
C LEU A 25 21.87 -16.46 -11.69
N ALA A 26 22.19 -16.25 -12.97
CA ALA A 26 21.68 -17.11 -14.03
C ALA A 26 22.49 -18.41 -14.07
N ASP A 27 21.84 -19.56 -13.97
CA ASP A 27 22.53 -20.85 -14.07
C ASP A 27 23.21 -20.98 -15.45
N GLY A 28 24.54 -21.18 -15.43
CA GLY A 28 25.33 -21.52 -16.61
C GLY A 28 25.57 -20.41 -17.64
N LEU A 29 25.09 -19.18 -17.44
CA LEU A 29 25.32 -18.04 -18.35
C LEU A 29 26.00 -16.87 -17.62
N LYS A 30 26.85 -16.13 -18.33
CA LYS A 30 27.38 -14.84 -17.84
C LYS A 30 26.20 -13.87 -17.67
N GLY A 31 25.81 -13.59 -16.44
CA GLY A 31 24.86 -12.52 -16.15
C GLY A 31 24.10 -12.69 -14.83
N CYS A 32 23.42 -11.61 -14.45
CA CYS A 32 22.47 -11.59 -13.34
C CYS A 32 21.11 -11.17 -13.88
N ARG A 33 20.04 -11.73 -13.32
CA ARG A 33 18.65 -11.30 -13.58
C ARG A 33 18.01 -10.80 -12.29
N GLN A 34 16.95 -10.03 -12.41
CA GLN A 34 16.29 -9.42 -11.25
C GLN A 34 14.98 -10.12 -10.91
N GLY A 35 14.98 -10.84 -9.79
CA GLY A 35 13.79 -11.42 -9.18
C GLY A 35 13.14 -10.48 -8.17
N ARG A 36 12.06 -10.95 -7.55
CA ARG A 36 11.31 -10.27 -6.49
C ARG A 36 10.95 -11.25 -5.38
N PHE A 37 11.14 -10.81 -4.15
CA PHE A 37 10.41 -11.36 -3.01
C PHE A 37 9.22 -10.47 -2.71
N TRP A 38 8.04 -11.08 -2.70
CA TRP A 38 6.80 -10.48 -2.24
C TRP A 38 6.62 -10.86 -0.78
N THR A 39 6.41 -9.86 0.07
CA THR A 39 6.16 -10.09 1.50
C THR A 39 4.69 -9.85 1.77
N TYR A 40 4.02 -10.81 2.38
CA TYR A 40 2.63 -10.69 2.81
C TYR A 40 2.52 -10.83 4.32
N ILE A 41 1.81 -9.89 4.95
CA ILE A 41 1.59 -9.85 6.40
C ILE A 41 0.09 -9.70 6.63
N GLY A 42 -0.47 -10.48 7.55
CA GLY A 42 -1.88 -10.38 7.96
C GLY A 42 -1.98 -9.83 9.37
N GLU A 43 -3.09 -9.16 9.68
CA GLU A 43 -3.31 -8.42 10.93
C GLU A 43 -3.16 -9.30 12.18
N GLU A 44 -3.63 -10.54 12.11
CA GLU A 44 -3.76 -11.44 13.27
C GLU A 44 -2.71 -12.56 13.29
N HIS A 45 -1.68 -12.48 12.44
CA HIS A 45 -0.72 -13.57 12.27
C HIS A 45 0.69 -13.22 12.77
N PRO A 46 1.34 -14.09 13.57
CA PRO A 46 2.68 -13.85 14.11
C PRO A 46 3.80 -14.17 13.10
N TYR A 47 3.49 -14.20 11.79
CA TYR A 47 4.42 -14.58 10.74
C TYR A 47 4.19 -13.80 9.45
N SER A 48 5.24 -13.69 8.65
CA SER A 48 5.21 -13.17 7.28
C SER A 48 5.31 -14.32 6.29
N VAL A 49 4.59 -14.24 5.18
CA VAL A 49 4.71 -15.18 4.06
C VAL A 49 5.49 -14.50 2.94
N TYR A 50 6.52 -15.18 2.44
CA TYR A 50 7.33 -14.70 1.33
C TYR A 50 7.03 -15.53 0.09
N ASP A 51 6.71 -14.86 -1.01
CA ASP A 51 6.57 -15.50 -2.32
C ASP A 51 7.65 -14.98 -3.26
N PHE A 52 8.17 -15.84 -4.12
CA PHE A 52 9.28 -15.48 -5.00
C PHE A 52 8.87 -15.56 -6.46
N THR A 53 9.23 -14.54 -7.23
CA THR A 53 9.08 -14.53 -8.68
C THR A 53 10.38 -14.09 -9.36
N GLU A 54 10.66 -14.68 -10.52
CA GLU A 54 11.86 -14.34 -11.31
C GLU A 54 11.73 -13.01 -12.07
N SER A 55 10.58 -12.36 -11.97
CA SER A 55 10.31 -11.05 -12.56
C SER A 55 9.39 -10.24 -11.65
N ARG A 56 9.26 -8.94 -11.91
CA ARG A 56 8.23 -8.08 -11.28
C ARG A 56 6.89 -8.16 -12.00
N ALA A 57 6.59 -9.24 -12.71
CA ALA A 57 5.36 -9.34 -13.46
C ALA A 57 4.15 -9.40 -12.50
N ARG A 58 3.04 -8.82 -12.97
CA ARG A 58 1.78 -8.71 -12.23
C ARG A 58 1.16 -10.06 -11.84
N ASP A 59 1.58 -11.15 -12.49
CA ASP A 59 1.01 -12.48 -12.29
C ASP A 59 1.39 -13.10 -10.94
N GLY A 60 2.55 -12.73 -10.37
CA GLY A 60 2.97 -13.13 -9.03
C GLY A 60 1.92 -12.79 -7.96
N PRO A 61 1.70 -11.50 -7.66
CA PRO A 61 0.72 -11.10 -6.66
C PRO A 61 -0.71 -11.52 -7.00
N ALA A 62 -1.07 -11.58 -8.28
CA ALA A 62 -2.41 -12.03 -8.67
C ALA A 62 -2.67 -13.50 -8.34
N LYS A 63 -1.68 -14.38 -8.58
CA LYS A 63 -1.75 -15.81 -8.20
C LYS A 63 -1.75 -15.97 -6.69
N PHE A 64 -0.97 -15.17 -5.97
CA PHE A 64 -0.90 -15.27 -4.52
C PHE A 64 -2.23 -14.86 -3.87
N LEU A 65 -2.80 -13.73 -4.30
CA LEU A 65 -4.01 -13.12 -3.74
C LEU A 65 -5.31 -13.69 -4.32
N ALA A 66 -5.25 -14.77 -5.09
CA ALA A 66 -6.42 -15.41 -5.66
C ALA A 66 -7.40 -15.84 -4.55
N GLY A 67 -8.63 -15.32 -4.60
CA GLY A 67 -9.66 -15.59 -3.61
C GLY A 67 -9.59 -14.77 -2.32
N PHE A 68 -8.62 -13.86 -2.19
CA PHE A 68 -8.57 -12.91 -1.06
C PHE A 68 -9.77 -11.96 -1.09
N GLN A 69 -10.31 -11.64 0.09
CA GLN A 69 -11.36 -10.65 0.27
C GLN A 69 -11.05 -9.84 1.53
N GLY A 70 -11.11 -8.51 1.44
CA GLY A 70 -10.75 -7.63 2.55
C GLY A 70 -9.99 -6.38 2.09
N TYR A 71 -9.19 -5.81 2.99
CA TYR A 71 -8.38 -4.63 2.72
C TYR A 71 -6.96 -5.05 2.32
N LEU A 72 -6.53 -4.66 1.12
CA LEU A 72 -5.16 -4.87 0.68
C LEU A 72 -4.38 -3.57 0.75
N HIS A 73 -3.44 -3.52 1.69
CA HIS A 73 -2.52 -2.41 1.90
C HIS A 73 -1.24 -2.63 1.08
N ALA A 74 -1.10 -1.90 -0.01
CA ALA A 74 0.02 -2.04 -0.94
C ALA A 74 0.64 -0.69 -1.30
N ASP A 75 1.79 -0.72 -1.98
CA ASP A 75 2.24 0.44 -2.73
C ASP A 75 1.32 0.68 -3.95
N ALA A 76 1.38 1.87 -4.53
CA ALA A 76 0.60 2.22 -5.73
C ALA A 76 1.22 1.61 -7.01
N TYR A 77 1.77 0.40 -6.93
CA TYR A 77 2.30 -0.30 -8.09
C TYR A 77 1.14 -0.72 -8.99
N GLY A 78 1.10 -0.19 -10.21
CA GLY A 78 0.02 -0.49 -11.19
C GLY A 78 -0.13 -1.98 -11.55
N GLY A 79 0.80 -2.84 -11.13
CA GLY A 79 0.58 -4.28 -11.18
C GLY A 79 -0.57 -4.77 -10.30
N TYR A 80 -0.99 -4.02 -9.28
CA TYR A 80 -2.15 -4.37 -8.45
C TYR A 80 -3.50 -3.96 -9.06
N ASP A 81 -3.54 -3.01 -10.00
CA ASP A 81 -4.80 -2.46 -10.54
C ASP A 81 -5.77 -3.55 -11.01
N HIS A 82 -5.27 -4.55 -11.72
CA HIS A 82 -6.08 -5.65 -12.23
C HIS A 82 -6.62 -6.57 -11.13
N ILE A 83 -5.94 -6.67 -9.99
CA ILE A 83 -6.40 -7.43 -8.82
C ILE A 83 -7.60 -6.72 -8.22
N TYR A 84 -7.53 -5.40 -8.06
CA TYR A 84 -8.66 -4.61 -7.55
C TYR A 84 -9.84 -4.63 -8.52
N LEU A 85 -9.59 -4.34 -9.80
CA LEU A 85 -10.62 -4.30 -10.85
C LEU A 85 -11.26 -5.67 -11.08
N GLY A 86 -10.48 -6.75 -11.02
CA GLY A 86 -10.94 -8.12 -11.23
C GLY A 86 -11.60 -8.77 -10.01
N SER A 87 -11.53 -8.14 -8.84
CA SER A 87 -12.08 -8.70 -7.59
C SER A 87 -13.59 -8.51 -7.41
N ASN A 88 -14.27 -7.76 -8.29
CA ASN A 88 -15.68 -7.38 -8.12
C ASN A 88 -15.99 -6.79 -6.72
N ASP A 89 -15.18 -5.81 -6.30
CA ASP A 89 -15.25 -5.12 -5.01
C ASP A 89 -14.97 -6.00 -3.76
N ALA A 90 -14.51 -7.25 -3.96
CA ALA A 90 -14.10 -8.11 -2.86
C ALA A 90 -12.79 -7.63 -2.20
N ILE A 91 -11.92 -6.95 -2.94
CA ILE A 91 -10.68 -6.38 -2.43
C ILE A 91 -10.79 -4.85 -2.42
N ARG A 92 -10.63 -4.25 -1.24
CA ARG A 92 -10.55 -2.80 -1.04
C ARG A 92 -9.10 -2.37 -1.02
N GLU A 93 -8.72 -1.51 -1.97
CA GLU A 93 -7.39 -0.92 -2.04
C GLU A 93 -7.14 0.05 -0.87
N VAL A 94 -5.96 -0.08 -0.24
CA VAL A 94 -5.45 0.85 0.77
C VAL A 94 -4.03 1.24 0.39
N ALA A 95 -3.80 2.47 -0.07
CA ALA A 95 -2.43 2.84 -0.43
C ALA A 95 -1.56 3.15 0.79
N CYS A 96 -0.28 2.83 0.62
CA CYS A 96 0.71 2.97 1.65
C CYS A 96 1.28 4.39 1.80
N TRP A 97 1.02 5.03 2.95
CA TRP A 97 1.58 6.34 3.31
C TRP A 97 3.11 6.36 3.36
N ALA A 98 3.76 5.25 3.76
CA ALA A 98 5.22 5.16 3.79
C ALA A 98 5.81 5.28 2.37
N HIS A 99 5.17 4.65 1.39
CA HIS A 99 5.54 4.74 -0.02
C HIS A 99 5.30 6.12 -0.60
N ALA A 100 4.13 6.72 -0.34
CA ALA A 100 3.83 8.09 -0.73
C ALA A 100 4.87 9.08 -0.16
N ARG A 101 5.17 8.99 1.14
CA ARG A 101 6.17 9.83 1.81
C ARG A 101 7.56 9.71 1.17
N ARG A 102 8.00 8.49 0.83
CA ARG A 102 9.29 8.26 0.16
C ARG A 102 9.38 9.02 -1.17
N LYS A 103 8.29 9.01 -1.96
CA LYS A 103 8.23 9.74 -3.24
C LYS A 103 8.31 11.25 -3.08
N PHE A 104 7.64 11.82 -2.08
CA PHE A 104 7.78 13.26 -1.81
C PHE A 104 9.17 13.61 -1.27
N PHE A 105 9.81 12.73 -0.51
CA PHE A 105 11.20 12.93 -0.10
C PHE A 105 12.17 12.94 -1.29
N GLU A 106 12.01 12.01 -2.24
CA GLU A 106 12.78 12.01 -3.50
C GLU A 106 12.57 13.32 -4.30
N ALA A 107 11.33 13.84 -4.32
CA ALA A 107 10.94 15.05 -5.03
C ALA A 107 11.52 16.35 -4.44
N ILE A 108 12.13 16.34 -3.25
CA ILE A 108 12.82 17.51 -2.69
C ILE A 108 13.86 18.06 -3.68
N ARG A 109 14.50 17.19 -4.45
CA ARG A 109 15.53 17.57 -5.44
C ARG A 109 14.98 18.38 -6.61
N SER A 110 13.71 18.22 -6.96
CA SER A 110 13.10 18.86 -8.14
C SER A 110 12.09 19.94 -7.78
N SER A 111 11.33 19.76 -6.69
CA SER A 111 10.31 20.69 -6.20
C SER A 111 10.36 20.81 -4.67
N PRO A 112 11.41 21.44 -4.10
CA PRO A 112 11.64 21.46 -2.64
C PRO A 112 10.48 22.09 -1.87
N ARG A 113 9.92 23.21 -2.35
CA ARG A 113 8.82 23.91 -1.67
C ARG A 113 7.59 23.01 -1.51
N ASP A 114 7.13 22.43 -2.61
CA ASP A 114 5.93 21.59 -2.61
C ASP A 114 6.17 20.27 -1.86
N ALA A 115 7.33 19.64 -2.07
CA ALA A 115 7.72 18.42 -1.39
C ALA A 115 7.75 18.59 0.14
N HIS A 116 8.38 19.64 0.64
CA HIS A 116 8.43 19.91 2.08
C HIS A 116 7.04 20.19 2.66
N GLN A 117 6.20 20.93 1.95
CA GLN A 117 4.82 21.19 2.40
C GLN A 117 4.02 19.90 2.53
N ILE A 118 4.11 19.00 1.55
CA ILE A 118 3.39 17.72 1.57
C ILE A 118 3.96 16.79 2.65
N LEU A 119 5.27 16.73 2.81
CA LEU A 119 5.92 15.94 3.87
C LEU A 119 5.46 16.40 5.26
N GLU A 120 5.30 17.70 5.47
CA GLU A 120 4.75 18.24 6.71
C GLU A 120 3.30 17.82 6.94
N TRP A 121 2.46 17.84 5.90
CA TRP A 121 1.09 17.32 6.03
C TRP A 121 1.06 15.83 6.35
N ILE A 122 1.90 15.02 5.71
CA ILE A 122 2.02 13.58 6.03
C ILE A 122 2.48 13.38 7.48
N ARG A 123 3.45 14.19 7.95
CA ARG A 123 3.90 14.14 9.35
C ARG A 123 2.74 14.40 10.32
N GLN A 124 1.89 15.38 10.03
CA GLN A 124 0.71 15.66 10.85
C GLN A 124 -0.30 14.50 10.85
N LEU A 125 -0.42 13.73 9.76
CA LEU A 125 -1.24 12.51 9.77
C LEU A 125 -0.65 11.46 10.72
N TYR A 126 0.67 11.28 10.74
CA TYR A 126 1.31 10.37 11.69
C TYR A 126 1.19 10.85 13.14
N ASP A 127 1.25 12.16 13.39
CA ASP A 127 0.98 12.71 14.74
C ASP A 127 -0.45 12.40 15.21
N VAL A 128 -1.42 12.27 14.29
CA VAL A 128 -2.78 11.81 14.63
C VAL A 128 -2.78 10.35 15.05
N GLU A 129 -2.12 9.48 14.28
CA GLU A 129 -2.02 8.05 14.58
C GLU A 129 -1.29 7.79 15.90
N ASP A 130 -0.22 8.54 16.19
CA ASP A 130 0.53 8.42 17.43
C ASP A 130 -0.33 8.78 18.65
N ARG A 131 -1.14 9.85 18.56
CA ARG A 131 -2.10 10.22 19.63
C ARG A 131 -3.23 9.20 19.78
N ALA A 132 -3.58 8.51 18.70
CA ALA A 132 -4.65 7.51 18.68
C ALA A 132 -4.17 6.08 19.00
N ARG A 133 -2.89 5.91 19.34
CA ARG A 133 -2.27 4.59 19.49
C ARG A 133 -2.97 3.73 20.54
N GLU A 134 -3.28 4.30 21.70
CA GLU A 134 -3.87 3.59 22.83
C GLU A 134 -5.40 3.79 22.95
N THR A 135 -6.02 4.42 21.95
CA THR A 135 -7.47 4.64 21.94
C THR A 135 -8.22 3.45 21.34
N SER A 136 -9.51 3.28 21.67
CA SER A 136 -10.38 2.33 20.98
C SER A 136 -10.50 2.64 19.49
N ASP A 137 -10.91 1.65 18.69
CA ASP A 137 -11.06 1.83 17.24
C ASP A 137 -12.08 2.91 16.88
N ASP A 138 -13.18 3.03 17.63
CA ASP A 138 -14.18 4.09 17.43
C ASP A 138 -13.65 5.49 17.76
N ALA A 139 -12.87 5.60 18.84
CA ALA A 139 -12.23 6.86 19.22
C ALA A 139 -11.16 7.25 18.19
N ARG A 140 -10.36 6.29 17.74
CA ARG A 140 -9.38 6.46 16.66
C ARG A 140 -10.05 6.91 15.36
N ARG A 141 -11.14 6.27 14.96
CA ARG A 141 -11.94 6.64 13.78
C ARG A 141 -12.48 8.06 13.88
N THR A 142 -13.04 8.43 15.04
CA THR A 142 -13.55 9.77 15.30
C THR A 142 -12.45 10.82 15.21
N LEU A 143 -11.30 10.56 15.85
CA LEU A 143 -10.16 11.46 15.81
C LEU A 143 -9.63 11.65 14.38
N ARG A 144 -9.52 10.57 13.59
CA ARG A 144 -9.14 10.65 12.17
C ARG A 144 -10.12 11.50 11.37
N ALA A 145 -11.43 11.29 11.55
CA ALA A 145 -12.46 12.06 10.84
C ALA A 145 -12.32 13.56 11.12
N VAL A 146 -12.09 13.96 12.37
CA VAL A 146 -11.97 15.38 12.72
C VAL A 146 -10.60 15.96 12.32
N ALA A 147 -9.52 15.24 12.61
CA ALA A 147 -8.18 15.76 12.49
C ALA A 147 -7.58 15.60 11.10
N CYS A 148 -7.94 14.57 10.33
CA CYS A 148 -7.28 14.31 9.04
C CYS A 148 -7.97 15.00 7.86
N LEU A 149 -9.29 15.27 7.92
CA LEU A 149 -10.06 15.76 6.77
C LEU A 149 -9.49 17.03 6.14
N SER A 150 -9.13 18.04 6.93
CA SER A 150 -8.57 19.29 6.40
C SER A 150 -7.20 19.09 5.73
N ARG A 151 -6.37 18.20 6.27
CA ARG A 151 -5.04 17.88 5.72
C ARG A 151 -5.15 17.05 4.44
N LEU A 152 -6.04 16.05 4.43
CA LEU A 152 -6.31 15.26 3.23
C LEU A 152 -6.89 16.13 2.12
N SER A 153 -7.84 17.01 2.45
CA SER A 153 -8.37 17.98 1.49
C SER A 153 -7.28 18.88 0.92
N ALA A 154 -6.37 19.41 1.76
CA ALA A 154 -5.25 20.22 1.29
C ALA A 154 -4.31 19.43 0.37
N LEU A 155 -4.04 18.16 0.68
CA LEU A 155 -3.18 17.28 -0.10
C LEU A 155 -3.80 16.92 -1.46
N ILE A 156 -5.11 16.68 -1.51
CA ILE A 156 -5.85 16.36 -2.75
C ILE A 156 -6.00 17.60 -3.63
N SER A 157 -6.28 18.76 -3.05
CA SER A 157 -6.49 20.02 -3.77
C SER A 157 -5.18 20.73 -4.16
N ALA A 158 -4.02 20.22 -3.77
CA ALA A 158 -2.73 20.83 -4.07
C ALA A 158 -2.47 20.83 -5.60
N PRO A 159 -2.26 22.00 -6.24
CA PRO A 159 -2.22 22.15 -7.70
C PRO A 159 -0.91 21.65 -8.37
N SER A 160 -0.11 20.83 -7.69
CA SER A 160 1.20 20.42 -8.21
C SER A 160 1.06 19.26 -9.21
N ARG A 161 1.86 19.29 -10.28
CA ARG A 161 2.04 18.15 -11.22
C ARG A 161 2.50 16.86 -10.51
N VAL A 162 3.00 16.97 -9.27
CA VAL A 162 3.43 15.86 -8.41
C VAL A 162 2.24 15.15 -7.75
N THR A 163 1.13 15.86 -7.51
CA THR A 163 -0.09 15.32 -6.87
C THR A 163 -0.78 14.27 -7.74
N LEU A 164 -0.78 14.44 -9.07
CA LEU A 164 -1.51 13.56 -10.00
C LEU A 164 -0.92 12.13 -10.06
N ALA A 165 0.37 11.95 -9.78
CA ALA A 165 1.02 10.64 -9.86
C ALA A 165 0.74 9.75 -8.63
N ILE A 166 0.24 10.31 -7.52
CA ILE A 166 -0.01 9.58 -6.26
C ILE A 166 -1.50 9.63 -5.87
N ALA A 167 -2.22 10.73 -6.16
CA ALA A 167 -3.64 10.87 -5.83
C ALA A 167 -4.56 9.95 -6.67
N VAL A 168 -4.11 9.50 -7.85
CA VAL A 168 -4.91 8.63 -8.73
C VAL A 168 -5.04 7.19 -8.19
N ALA A 169 -4.20 6.78 -7.23
CA ALA A 169 -4.22 5.42 -6.66
C ALA A 169 -5.10 5.27 -5.40
N THR A 170 -5.85 6.28 -4.93
CA THR A 170 -6.64 6.12 -3.68
C THR A 170 -8.02 6.75 -3.62
N MET A 171 -8.40 7.67 -4.51
CA MET A 171 -9.53 8.56 -4.17
C MET A 171 -10.62 8.75 -5.22
N ASN A 172 -10.81 7.84 -6.17
CA ASN A 172 -11.95 7.93 -7.10
C ASN A 172 -12.79 6.64 -7.19
N ARG A 173 -13.31 6.15 -6.06
CA ARG A 173 -14.56 5.37 -6.07
C ARG A 173 -15.52 5.87 -4.98
N PRO A 174 -16.81 6.06 -5.32
CA PRO A 174 -17.81 6.41 -4.32
C PRO A 174 -17.88 5.30 -3.26
N LEU A 175 -17.89 5.69 -1.99
CA LEU A 175 -18.19 4.79 -0.88
C LEU A 175 -19.53 4.11 -1.19
N ALA A 176 -19.51 2.80 -1.40
CA ALA A 176 -20.73 2.01 -1.45
C ALA A 176 -21.48 2.24 -0.13
N SER A 177 -22.70 2.78 -0.24
CA SER A 177 -23.63 2.94 0.87
C SER A 177 -23.89 1.59 1.54
N PRO A 178 -23.89 1.49 2.87
CA PRO A 178 -24.25 0.25 3.54
C PRO A 178 -25.75 -0.03 3.29
N SER A 179 -26.04 -1.24 2.83
CA SER A 179 -27.35 -1.88 2.94
C SER A 179 -27.57 -2.39 4.36
#